data_AF-A0A1T5M1D4-F1
#
_entry.id   AF-A0A1T5M1D4-F1
#
_cell.length_a   1.000
_cell.length_b   1.000
_cell.length_c   1.000
_cell.angle_alpha   90.00
_cell.angle_beta   90.00
_cell.angle_gamma   90.00
#
_symmetry.space_group_name_H-M   'P 1'
#
loop_
_entity.id
_entity.type
_entity.pdbx_description
1 polymer ?
#
loop_
_entity_poly.entity_id
_entity_poly.type
_entity_poly.pdbx_seq_one_letter_code
_entity_poly.pdbx_strand_id
1 'polypeptide(L)'
;MKKTPLLILLCMLFGLLNCSEEETKSNDFNSDELSFTTSKSNVSELSAVLGITSLENGGLSKGNTFHFSVSAGSTTINGHSINLDKTSVTVIKHRNKTYQVAATIENVGAIDLLADANKNLVSLTLDGQDVDVSQGLNPTQHLAIILASNLLNEVRINSDYKVNRGSIKAKADSYYGYTVGWGFTAEESVDHEASVRSGSSGISANGCRYLGTSTSCVTGSIGCVTISTFKCTGNSAT
;
A
#
# COMPACT_ATOMS: atom_id res chain seq x y z
N MET A 1 29.57 53.66 2.21
CA MET A 1 29.97 52.86 1.02
C MET A 1 30.44 51.49 1.52
N LYS A 2 29.54 50.51 1.58
CA LYS A 2 29.86 49.13 2.01
C LYS A 2 30.21 48.30 0.77
N LYS A 3 31.39 47.71 0.78
CA LYS A 3 31.93 46.86 -0.28
C LYS A 3 31.11 45.58 -0.39
N THR A 4 30.50 45.36 -1.54
CA THR A 4 29.91 44.09 -1.98
C THR A 4 31.05 43.05 -2.07
N PRO A 5 30.95 41.86 -1.44
CA PRO A 5 32.00 40.87 -1.56
C PRO A 5 31.88 40.15 -2.90
N LEU A 6 33.06 40.04 -3.51
CA LEU A 6 33.51 39.48 -4.78
C LEU A 6 33.11 38.01 -5.05
N LEU A 7 32.04 37.47 -4.44
CA LEU A 7 31.71 36.05 -4.51
C LEU A 7 30.78 35.68 -5.68
N ILE A 8 30.00 36.64 -6.20
CA ILE A 8 29.04 36.37 -7.30
C ILE A 8 29.74 36.38 -8.67
N LEU A 9 30.91 37.02 -8.80
CA LEU A 9 31.59 37.18 -10.09
C LEU A 9 32.45 35.96 -10.48
N LEU A 10 32.73 35.04 -9.55
CA LEU A 10 33.56 33.85 -9.83
C LEU A 10 32.75 32.66 -10.35
N CYS A 11 31.43 32.62 -10.14
CA CYS A 11 30.56 31.54 -10.62
C CYS A 11 30.25 31.61 -12.12
N MET A 12 30.48 32.74 -12.79
CA MET A 12 30.25 32.85 -14.24
C MET A 12 31.48 32.53 -15.11
N LEU A 13 32.67 32.36 -14.53
CA LEU A 13 33.91 32.20 -15.31
C LEU A 13 34.39 30.75 -15.48
N PHE A 14 33.82 29.79 -14.76
CA PHE A 14 34.08 28.36 -14.95
C PHE A 14 32.74 27.65 -15.09
N GLY A 15 32.34 27.34 -16.33
CA GLY A 15 31.12 26.61 -16.69
C GLY A 15 31.12 25.13 -16.27
N LEU A 16 31.59 24.85 -15.06
CA LEU A 16 31.62 23.55 -14.43
C LEU A 16 31.48 23.77 -12.93
N LEU A 17 30.24 23.62 -12.44
CA LEU A 17 29.91 23.04 -11.15
C LEU A 17 28.39 23.12 -11.05
N ASN A 18 27.75 21.96 -11.09
CA ASN A 18 26.47 21.76 -10.43
C ASN A 18 26.60 22.37 -9.02
N CYS A 19 26.07 23.56 -8.81
CA CYS A 19 25.52 23.91 -7.51
C CYS A 19 24.38 22.92 -7.31
N SER A 20 24.71 21.76 -6.74
CA SER A 20 23.74 20.91 -6.09
C SER A 20 22.99 21.80 -5.12
N GLU A 21 21.76 22.18 -5.48
CA GLU A 21 20.80 22.63 -4.49
C GLU A 21 20.78 21.54 -3.41
N GLU A 22 21.16 21.90 -2.18
CA GLU A 22 20.79 21.10 -1.03
C GLU A 22 19.28 20.96 -1.10
N GLU A 23 18.78 19.79 -1.48
CA GLU A 23 17.36 19.44 -1.38
C GLU A 23 16.95 19.75 0.06
N THR A 24 16.20 20.84 0.22
CA THR A 24 15.54 21.16 1.48
C THR A 24 14.58 20.00 1.76
N LYS A 25 14.99 19.11 2.67
CA LYS A 25 14.22 17.94 3.10
C LYS A 25 12.94 18.42 3.78
N SER A 26 11.92 18.75 2.99
CA SER A 26 10.60 19.06 3.51
C SER A 26 9.97 17.79 4.06
N ASN A 27 9.43 17.91 5.27
CA ASN A 27 8.62 16.85 5.88
C ASN A 27 7.18 16.88 5.34
N ASP A 28 6.80 17.94 4.62
CA ASP A 28 5.47 18.09 4.04
C ASP A 28 5.32 17.26 2.77
N PHE A 29 4.09 16.83 2.50
CA PHE A 29 3.74 16.23 1.21
C PHE A 29 3.92 17.29 0.11
N ASN A 30 4.64 16.92 -0.96
CA ASN A 30 4.68 17.78 -2.13
C ASN A 30 3.36 17.67 -2.90
N SER A 31 3.00 18.71 -3.66
CA SER A 31 1.75 18.73 -4.44
C SER A 31 1.66 17.64 -5.51
N ASP A 32 2.80 17.11 -5.93
CA ASP A 32 2.96 16.01 -6.90
C ASP A 32 3.23 14.65 -6.24
N GLU A 33 3.08 14.57 -4.92
CA GLU A 33 3.29 13.33 -4.18
C GLU A 33 1.99 12.59 -3.88
N LEU A 34 0.87 13.33 -3.77
CA LEU A 34 -0.45 12.77 -3.46
C LEU A 34 -1.23 12.41 -4.73
N SER A 35 -1.71 11.17 -4.82
CA SER A 35 -2.50 10.67 -5.96
C SER A 35 -3.95 11.18 -5.97
N PHE A 36 -4.41 11.72 -4.85
CA PHE A 36 -5.71 12.38 -4.70
C PHE A 36 -5.66 13.37 -3.53
N THR A 37 -6.54 14.37 -3.57
CA THR A 37 -6.65 15.39 -2.51
C THR A 37 -7.99 15.37 -1.79
N THR A 38 -9.05 14.88 -2.44
CA THR A 38 -10.42 14.83 -1.89
C THR A 38 -11.03 13.44 -1.98
N SER A 39 -11.00 12.84 -3.18
CA SER A 39 -11.53 11.49 -3.41
C SER A 39 -10.82 10.79 -4.56
N LYS A 40 -10.79 9.45 -4.52
CA LYS A 40 -10.24 8.57 -5.54
C LYS A 40 -11.19 7.39 -5.75
N SER A 41 -11.73 7.23 -6.96
CA SER A 41 -12.58 6.07 -7.32
C SER A 41 -11.83 5.01 -8.15
N ASN A 42 -10.74 5.42 -8.79
CA ASN A 42 -9.84 4.57 -9.57
C ASN A 42 -8.74 4.00 -8.67
N VAL A 43 -9.11 3.09 -7.79
CA VAL A 43 -8.17 2.39 -6.91
C VAL A 43 -7.39 1.32 -7.67
N SER A 44 -6.23 0.92 -7.15
CA SER A 44 -5.41 -0.15 -7.70
C SER A 44 -6.10 -1.52 -7.68
N GLU A 45 -5.54 -2.48 -8.41
CA GLU A 45 -5.99 -3.87 -8.40
C GLU A 45 -5.97 -4.48 -6.99
N LEU A 46 -4.90 -4.21 -6.22
CA LEU A 46 -4.77 -4.69 -4.85
C LEU A 46 -5.86 -4.13 -3.94
N SER A 47 -6.12 -2.82 -4.02
CA SER A 47 -7.24 -2.18 -3.31
C SER A 47 -8.58 -2.83 -3.65
N ALA A 48 -8.84 -3.09 -4.92
CA ALA A 48 -10.07 -3.75 -5.35
C ALA A 48 -10.20 -5.17 -4.78
N VAL A 49 -9.12 -5.94 -4.73
CA VAL A 49 -9.07 -7.27 -4.08
C VAL A 49 -9.32 -7.17 -2.58
N LEU A 50 -8.81 -6.11 -1.94
CA LEU A 50 -9.07 -5.76 -0.53
C LEU A 50 -10.48 -5.23 -0.28
N GLY A 51 -11.36 -5.24 -1.28
CA GLY A 51 -12.75 -4.80 -1.18
C GLY A 51 -12.93 -3.27 -1.26
N ILE A 52 -11.84 -2.51 -1.42
CA ILE A 52 -11.88 -1.05 -1.50
C ILE A 52 -12.49 -0.63 -2.84
N THR A 53 -13.48 0.27 -2.79
CA THR A 53 -14.17 0.79 -3.96
C THR A 53 -13.90 2.27 -4.21
N SER A 54 -13.65 3.04 -3.15
CA SER A 54 -13.23 4.44 -3.23
C SER A 54 -12.48 4.85 -1.96
N LEU A 55 -11.65 5.89 -2.11
CA LEU A 55 -11.07 6.66 -1.03
C LEU A 55 -11.73 8.03 -1.01
N GLU A 56 -12.12 8.51 0.15
CA GLU A 56 -13.02 9.66 0.31
C GLU A 56 -12.52 10.56 1.44
N ASN A 57 -13.04 11.78 1.51
CA ASN A 57 -12.72 12.75 2.57
C ASN A 57 -11.21 12.97 2.76
N GLY A 58 -10.46 12.96 1.65
CA GLY A 58 -9.04 13.30 1.62
C GLY A 58 -8.81 14.71 2.16
N GLY A 59 -7.78 14.88 2.99
CA GLY A 59 -7.43 16.19 3.54
C GLY A 59 -6.06 16.24 4.20
N LEU A 60 -5.32 17.33 3.95
CA LEU A 60 -4.09 17.66 4.64
C LEU A 60 -4.40 18.50 5.89
N SER A 61 -3.89 18.09 7.06
CA SER A 61 -4.10 18.83 8.31
C SER A 61 -2.92 19.74 8.69
N LYS A 62 -1.67 19.30 8.46
CA LYS A 62 -0.44 20.02 8.84
C LYS A 62 0.67 19.98 7.77
N GLY A 63 0.30 19.87 6.49
CA GLY A 63 1.26 19.75 5.38
C GLY A 63 1.90 18.37 5.26
N ASN A 64 2.28 17.74 6.38
CA ASN A 64 2.90 16.42 6.44
C ASN A 64 1.95 15.27 6.83
N THR A 65 0.69 15.57 7.12
CA THR A 65 -0.29 14.58 7.59
C THR A 65 -1.51 14.61 6.68
N PHE A 66 -1.79 13.48 6.04
CA PHE A 66 -2.90 13.27 5.14
C PHE A 66 -3.89 12.28 5.74
N HIS A 67 -5.16 12.64 5.79
CA HIS A 67 -6.24 11.79 6.29
C HIS A 67 -7.22 11.48 5.17
N PHE A 68 -7.82 10.30 5.20
CA PHE A 68 -8.91 9.92 4.31
C PHE A 68 -9.74 8.79 4.93
N SER A 69 -10.91 8.54 4.36
CA SER A 69 -11.77 7.41 4.69
C SER A 69 -11.81 6.42 3.54
N VAL A 70 -11.95 5.14 3.88
CA VAL A 70 -12.08 4.05 2.92
C VAL A 70 -13.56 3.69 2.75
N SER A 71 -14.02 3.53 1.52
CA SER A 71 -15.34 2.96 1.19
C SER A 71 -15.12 1.59 0.58
N ALA A 72 -15.66 0.54 1.20
CA ALA A 72 -15.34 -0.84 0.86
C ALA A 72 -16.52 -1.79 1.04
N GLY A 73 -16.48 -2.92 0.34
CA GLY A 73 -17.31 -4.08 0.63
C GLY A 73 -16.54 -5.12 1.44
N SER A 74 -17.25 -5.98 2.16
CA SER A 74 -16.63 -7.12 2.84
C SER A 74 -15.96 -8.05 1.83
N THR A 75 -14.73 -8.46 2.11
CA THR A 75 -13.96 -9.41 1.30
C THR A 75 -13.37 -10.51 2.18
N THR A 76 -12.90 -11.60 1.57
CA THR A 76 -12.14 -12.65 2.27
C THR A 76 -10.81 -12.85 1.56
N ILE A 77 -9.70 -12.62 2.27
CA ILE A 77 -8.34 -12.73 1.73
C ILE A 77 -7.53 -13.65 2.64
N ASN A 78 -6.80 -14.58 2.03
CA ASN A 78 -6.01 -15.58 2.76
C ASN A 78 -6.82 -16.35 3.83
N GLY A 79 -8.15 -16.47 3.63
CA GLY A 79 -9.07 -17.10 4.60
C GLY A 79 -9.58 -16.19 5.72
N HIS A 80 -9.19 -14.91 5.76
CA HIS A 80 -9.64 -13.92 6.73
C HIS A 80 -10.67 -12.98 6.14
N SER A 81 -11.81 -12.80 6.81
CA SER A 81 -12.80 -11.80 6.43
C SER A 81 -12.31 -10.41 6.84
N ILE A 82 -12.40 -9.46 5.93
CA ILE A 82 -11.91 -8.09 6.10
C ILE A 82 -13.03 -7.16 5.68
N ASN A 83 -13.25 -6.14 6.50
CA ASN A 83 -14.11 -5.02 6.17
C ASN A 83 -13.34 -3.73 6.43
N LEU A 84 -13.17 -2.92 5.38
CA LEU A 84 -12.51 -1.62 5.45
C LEU A 84 -13.50 -0.46 5.36
N ASP A 85 -14.81 -0.75 5.32
CA ASP A 85 -15.81 0.27 5.13
C ASP A 85 -15.78 1.29 6.27
N LYS A 86 -15.70 2.57 5.91
CA LYS A 86 -15.59 3.72 6.82
C LYS A 86 -14.35 3.72 7.71
N THR A 87 -13.34 2.90 7.39
CA THR A 87 -12.04 2.97 8.07
C THR A 87 -11.42 4.33 7.82
N SER A 88 -11.08 5.04 8.89
CA SER A 88 -10.28 6.26 8.83
C SER A 88 -8.80 5.91 8.80
N VAL A 89 -8.08 6.50 7.86
CA VAL A 89 -6.65 6.27 7.64
C VAL A 89 -5.91 7.59 7.77
N THR A 90 -4.76 7.52 8.42
CA THR A 90 -3.82 8.64 8.56
C THR A 90 -2.49 8.24 7.97
N VAL A 91 -1.96 9.06 7.07
CA VAL A 91 -0.60 8.91 6.52
C VAL A 91 0.23 10.12 6.93
N ILE A 92 1.35 9.86 7.61
CA ILE A 92 2.28 10.90 8.08
C ILE A 92 3.58 10.76 7.30
N LYS A 93 4.03 11.84 6.68
CA LYS A 93 5.38 11.96 6.13
C LYS A 93 6.30 12.52 7.21
N HIS A 94 7.33 11.75 7.54
CA HIS A 94 8.34 12.17 8.53
C HIS A 94 9.51 12.90 7.89
N ARG A 95 9.86 12.51 6.65
CA ARG A 95 10.92 13.07 5.81
C ARG A 95 10.83 12.45 4.41
N ASN A 96 11.73 12.84 3.50
CA ASN A 96 11.80 12.24 2.16
C ASN A 96 11.85 10.69 2.24
N LYS A 97 10.87 10.02 1.63
CA LYS A 97 10.73 8.55 1.59
C LYS A 97 10.59 7.84 2.95
N THR A 98 10.17 8.55 4.00
CA THR A 98 9.81 7.94 5.29
C THR A 98 8.37 8.28 5.63
N TYR A 99 7.52 7.27 5.69
CA TYR A 99 6.08 7.40 5.89
C TYR A 99 5.60 6.51 7.01
N GLN A 100 4.52 6.93 7.65
CA GLN A 100 3.79 6.16 8.64
C GLN A 100 2.33 6.07 8.20
N VAL A 101 1.73 4.88 8.30
CA VAL A 101 0.30 4.66 8.05
C VAL A 101 -0.33 4.15 9.33
N ALA A 102 -1.34 4.88 9.82
CA ALA A 102 -2.12 4.50 10.98
C ALA A 102 -3.60 4.33 10.62
N ALA A 103 -4.20 3.23 11.06
CA ALA A 103 -5.62 2.93 10.88
C ALA A 103 -6.11 1.95 11.95
N THR A 104 -7.40 1.97 12.27
CA THR A 104 -8.04 0.94 13.09
C THR A 104 -9.02 0.17 12.22
N ILE A 105 -8.79 -1.13 12.08
CA ILE A 105 -9.52 -1.99 11.14
C ILE A 105 -10.25 -3.07 11.93
N GLU A 106 -11.52 -3.24 11.61
CA GLU A 106 -12.36 -4.29 12.18
C GLU A 106 -11.73 -5.67 11.95
N ASN A 107 -11.66 -6.51 12.99
CA ASN A 107 -11.07 -7.86 12.98
C ASN A 107 -9.56 -7.94 12.70
N VAL A 108 -8.85 -6.82 12.50
CA VAL A 108 -7.39 -6.77 12.38
C VAL A 108 -6.75 -6.06 13.56
N GLY A 109 -7.31 -4.93 14.02
CA GLY A 109 -6.81 -4.13 15.13
C GLY A 109 -6.34 -2.73 14.73
N ALA A 110 -5.70 -2.03 15.67
CA ALA A 110 -5.03 -0.76 15.43
C ALA A 110 -3.65 -1.01 14.82
N ILE A 111 -3.49 -0.61 13.57
CA ILE A 111 -2.26 -0.75 12.79
C ILE A 111 -1.53 0.58 12.80
N ASP A 112 -0.23 0.53 13.05
CA ASP A 112 0.71 1.61 12.81
C ASP A 112 1.94 1.04 12.08
N LEU A 113 2.07 1.38 10.80
CA LEU A 113 3.17 0.91 9.95
C LEU A 113 4.08 2.07 9.62
N LEU A 114 5.32 2.02 10.11
CA LEU A 114 6.40 2.91 9.72
C LEU A 114 7.21 2.25 8.60
N ALA A 115 7.46 2.99 7.53
CA ALA A 115 8.31 2.54 6.45
C ALA A 115 9.30 3.63 6.02
N ASP A 116 10.58 3.25 5.96
CA ASP A 116 11.69 4.12 5.63
C ASP A 116 12.51 3.49 4.49
N ALA A 117 12.22 3.92 3.26
CA ALA A 117 12.90 3.40 2.09
C ALA A 117 14.38 3.81 2.02
N ASN A 118 14.80 4.85 2.77
CA ASN A 118 16.23 5.19 2.84
C ASN A 118 17.03 4.20 3.67
N LYS A 119 16.35 3.48 4.58
CA LYS A 119 16.94 2.48 5.48
C LYS A 119 16.53 1.05 5.11
N ASN A 120 15.70 0.86 4.08
CA ASN A 120 15.02 -0.40 3.78
C ASN A 120 14.36 -1.00 5.02
N LEU A 121 13.68 -0.17 5.80
CA LEU A 121 13.07 -0.55 7.07
C LEU A 121 11.56 -0.50 6.96
N VAL A 122 10.91 -1.56 7.43
CA VAL A 122 9.47 -1.58 7.74
C VAL A 122 9.34 -2.01 9.19
N SER A 123 8.56 -1.26 9.96
CA SER A 123 8.23 -1.56 11.35
C SER A 123 6.72 -1.50 11.50
N LEU A 124 6.14 -2.56 12.03
CA LEU A 124 4.72 -2.67 12.31
C LEU A 124 4.52 -2.64 13.82
N THR A 125 3.59 -1.82 14.28
CA THR A 125 3.00 -1.91 15.60
C THR A 125 1.53 -2.29 15.41
N LEU A 126 1.09 -3.36 16.08
CA LEU A 126 -0.28 -3.86 16.04
C LEU A 126 -0.86 -3.85 17.46
N ASP A 127 -1.97 -3.14 17.66
CA ASP A 127 -2.61 -2.93 18.97
C ASP A 127 -1.62 -2.43 20.05
N GLY A 128 -0.68 -1.57 19.63
CA GLY A 128 0.35 -1.00 20.50
C GLY A 128 1.51 -1.94 20.81
N GLN A 129 1.59 -3.12 20.19
CA GLN A 129 2.71 -4.06 20.32
C GLN A 129 3.59 -4.02 19.06
N ASP A 130 4.89 -3.83 19.26
CA ASP A 130 5.85 -3.90 18.16
C ASP A 130 5.93 -5.34 17.62
N VAL A 131 5.82 -5.46 16.31
CA VAL A 131 5.90 -6.72 15.58
C VAL A 131 7.29 -6.83 14.97
N ASP A 132 8.02 -7.86 15.39
CA ASP A 132 9.29 -8.21 14.77
C ASP A 132 9.06 -8.87 13.41
N VAL A 133 9.19 -8.08 12.35
CA VAL A 133 9.05 -8.54 10.95
C VAL A 133 10.17 -9.46 10.49
N SER A 134 11.25 -9.60 11.27
CA SER A 134 12.32 -10.57 11.00
C SER A 134 11.96 -11.99 11.47
N GLN A 135 10.98 -12.11 12.37
CA GLN A 135 10.40 -13.39 12.76
C GLN A 135 9.25 -13.73 11.83
N GLY A 136 8.92 -15.02 11.72
CA GLY A 136 7.74 -15.45 10.96
C GLY A 136 6.49 -14.76 11.48
N LEU A 137 5.82 -14.00 10.61
CA LEU A 137 4.62 -13.26 10.97
C LEU A 137 3.39 -14.18 10.99
N ASN A 138 2.48 -13.92 11.92
CA ASN A 138 1.19 -14.60 11.92
C ASN A 138 0.27 -14.02 10.81
N PRO A 139 -0.85 -14.70 10.48
CA PRO A 139 -1.73 -14.26 9.40
C PRO A 139 -2.30 -12.84 9.57
N THR A 140 -2.66 -12.43 10.79
CA THR A 140 -3.17 -11.08 11.07
C THR A 140 -2.10 -10.01 10.86
N GLN A 141 -0.87 -10.27 11.29
CA GLN A 141 0.27 -9.38 11.08
C GLN A 141 0.61 -9.24 9.60
N HIS A 142 0.63 -10.34 8.85
CA HIS A 142 0.80 -10.30 7.38
C HIS A 142 -0.26 -9.44 6.73
N LEU A 143 -1.52 -9.63 7.12
CA LEU A 143 -2.62 -8.87 6.56
C LEU A 143 -2.49 -7.37 6.90
N ALA A 144 -2.09 -7.03 8.12
CA ALA A 144 -1.86 -5.65 8.53
C ALA A 144 -0.80 -4.95 7.67
N ILE A 145 0.31 -5.63 7.37
CA ILE A 145 1.37 -5.10 6.49
C ILE A 145 0.84 -4.87 5.08
N ILE A 146 0.13 -5.85 4.50
CA ILE A 146 -0.44 -5.75 3.15
C ILE A 146 -1.40 -4.55 3.07
N LEU A 147 -2.31 -4.42 4.05
CA LEU A 147 -3.31 -3.35 4.11
C LEU A 147 -2.64 -1.97 4.21
N ALA A 148 -1.76 -1.77 5.18
CA ALA A 148 -1.10 -0.49 5.38
C ALA A 148 -0.19 -0.12 4.20
N SER A 149 0.53 -1.09 3.63
CA SER A 149 1.36 -0.87 2.43
C SER A 149 0.53 -0.49 1.22
N ASN A 150 -0.60 -1.16 1.00
CA ASN A 150 -1.52 -0.82 -0.07
C ASN A 150 -2.09 0.59 0.09
N LEU A 151 -2.56 0.94 1.29
CA LEU A 151 -3.10 2.27 1.58
C LEU A 151 -2.04 3.37 1.38
N LEU A 152 -0.78 3.11 1.76
CA LEU A 152 0.33 4.03 1.46
C LEU A 152 0.52 4.22 -0.04
N ASN A 153 0.49 3.12 -0.79
CA ASN A 153 0.69 3.13 -2.24
C ASN A 153 -0.46 3.83 -2.96
N GLU A 154 -1.70 3.73 -2.47
CA GLU A 154 -2.83 4.49 -3.00
C GLU A 154 -2.67 6.00 -2.79
N VAL A 155 -2.10 6.43 -1.66
CA VAL A 155 -1.89 7.85 -1.38
C VAL A 155 -0.82 8.45 -2.28
N ARG A 156 0.19 7.69 -2.68
CA ARG A 156 1.34 8.22 -3.43
C ARG A 156 1.11 8.23 -4.94
N ILE A 157 1.60 9.25 -5.66
CA ILE A 157 1.56 9.28 -7.13
C ILE A 157 2.44 8.15 -7.68
N ASN A 158 1.77 7.13 -8.23
CA ASN A 158 2.28 6.36 -9.35
C ASN A 158 1.09 6.06 -10.28
N SER A 159 1.17 6.58 -11.51
CA SER A 159 0.09 6.58 -12.48
C SER A 159 -0.15 5.19 -13.08
N ASP A 160 -1.41 4.98 -13.47
CA ASP A 160 -1.88 3.96 -14.43
C ASP A 160 -2.23 2.55 -13.93
N TYR A 161 -3.13 2.46 -12.94
CA TYR A 161 -4.01 1.28 -12.84
C TYR A 161 -5.45 1.69 -13.15
N LYS A 162 -5.89 1.44 -14.39
CA LYS A 162 -7.31 1.55 -14.77
C LYS A 162 -7.95 0.18 -14.69
N VAL A 163 -8.80 -0.05 -13.69
CA VAL A 163 -9.64 -1.26 -13.65
C VAL A 163 -10.94 -1.00 -14.43
N ASN A 164 -11.17 -1.85 -15.42
CA ASN A 164 -12.48 -1.99 -16.04
C ASN A 164 -13.32 -2.94 -15.18
N ARG A 165 -14.19 -2.40 -14.32
CA ARG A 165 -15.06 -3.15 -13.38
C ARG A 165 -16.02 -4.13 -14.07
N GLY A 166 -16.08 -4.16 -15.40
CA GLY A 166 -17.01 -4.97 -16.18
C GLY A 166 -16.84 -6.50 -16.09
N SER A 167 -15.72 -7.00 -15.57
CA SER A 167 -15.43 -8.45 -15.51
C SER A 167 -15.73 -9.10 -14.15
N ILE A 168 -16.04 -8.33 -13.10
CA ILE A 168 -16.37 -8.88 -11.78
C ILE A 168 -17.89 -8.99 -11.61
N LYS A 169 -18.54 -9.71 -12.51
CA LYS A 169 -19.87 -10.26 -12.25
C LYS A 169 -19.72 -11.76 -12.04
N ALA A 170 -19.64 -12.15 -10.78
CA ALA A 170 -19.88 -13.52 -10.35
C ALA A 170 -21.22 -13.99 -10.93
N LYS A 171 -21.23 -15.15 -11.63
CA LYS A 171 -22.49 -15.91 -11.76
C LYS A 171 -22.88 -16.34 -10.35
N ALA A 172 -24.17 -16.48 -10.07
CA ALA A 172 -24.70 -16.75 -8.73
C ALA A 172 -24.01 -17.93 -7.98
N ASP A 173 -23.35 -18.85 -8.71
CA ASP A 173 -22.67 -20.03 -8.17
C ASP A 173 -21.13 -20.00 -8.30
N SER A 174 -20.52 -18.88 -8.69
CA SER A 174 -19.06 -18.79 -8.84
C SER A 174 -18.51 -17.47 -8.31
N TYR A 175 -17.57 -17.55 -7.38
CA TYR A 175 -16.88 -16.39 -6.83
C TYR A 175 -15.39 -16.40 -7.21
N TYR A 176 -14.73 -15.26 -7.10
CA TYR A 176 -13.28 -15.16 -7.27
C TYR A 176 -12.61 -15.22 -5.89
N GLY A 177 -11.67 -16.15 -5.72
CA GLY A 177 -10.83 -16.24 -4.54
C GLY A 177 -9.47 -15.60 -4.81
N TYR A 178 -8.82 -15.08 -3.76
CA TYR A 178 -7.52 -14.43 -3.87
C TYR A 178 -6.57 -14.90 -2.77
N THR A 179 -5.31 -15.11 -3.14
CA THR A 179 -4.18 -15.13 -2.19
C THR A 179 -3.28 -13.94 -2.47
N VAL A 180 -2.79 -13.35 -1.39
CA VAL A 180 -1.91 -12.18 -1.46
C VAL A 180 -0.66 -12.44 -0.64
N GLY A 181 0.50 -12.24 -1.26
CA GLY A 181 1.81 -12.21 -0.62
C GLY A 181 2.44 -10.82 -0.70
N TRP A 182 3.41 -10.58 0.17
CA TRP A 182 4.17 -9.34 0.28
C TRP A 182 5.65 -9.66 0.49
N GLY A 183 6.52 -8.81 -0.04
CA GLY A 183 7.97 -8.85 0.19
C GLY A 183 8.62 -7.50 -0.11
N PHE A 184 9.86 -7.29 0.29
CA PHE A 184 10.61 -6.10 -0.13
C PHE A 184 10.97 -6.17 -1.62
N THR A 185 11.21 -7.38 -2.12
CA THR A 185 11.48 -7.66 -3.53
C THR A 185 10.31 -8.38 -4.21
N ALA A 186 10.32 -8.40 -5.55
CA ALA A 186 9.32 -9.13 -6.32
C ALA A 186 9.38 -10.63 -6.02
N GLU A 187 10.61 -11.15 -5.90
CA GLU A 187 10.90 -12.54 -5.61
C GLU A 187 10.38 -12.95 -4.24
N GLU A 188 10.65 -12.15 -3.21
CA GLU A 188 10.14 -12.37 -1.85
C GLU A 188 8.61 -12.36 -1.81
N SER A 189 8.00 -11.41 -2.52
CA SER A 189 6.55 -11.31 -2.59
C SER A 189 5.91 -12.53 -3.27
N VAL A 190 6.52 -13.04 -4.33
CA VAL A 190 6.06 -14.23 -5.04
C VAL A 190 6.24 -15.50 -4.21
N ASP A 191 7.39 -15.65 -3.56
CA ASP A 191 7.67 -16.80 -2.69
C ASP A 191 6.70 -16.84 -1.50
N HIS A 192 6.48 -15.69 -0.88
CA HIS A 192 5.52 -15.56 0.21
C HIS A 192 4.09 -15.88 -0.25
N GLU A 193 3.65 -15.35 -1.39
CA GLU A 193 2.33 -15.69 -1.95
C GLU A 193 2.20 -17.20 -2.18
N ALA A 194 3.22 -17.85 -2.75
CA ALA A 194 3.21 -19.27 -3.02
C ALA A 194 3.10 -20.11 -1.73
N SER A 195 3.77 -19.68 -0.66
CA SER A 195 3.66 -20.28 0.67
C SER A 195 2.24 -20.16 1.23
N VAL A 196 1.66 -18.96 1.20
CA VAL A 196 0.27 -18.70 1.65
C VAL A 196 -0.73 -19.53 0.86
N ARG A 197 -0.61 -19.56 -0.47
CA ARG A 197 -1.46 -20.34 -1.37
C ARG A 197 -1.43 -21.83 -1.04
N SER A 198 -0.24 -22.37 -0.77
CA SER A 198 -0.04 -23.77 -0.41
C SER A 198 -0.57 -24.10 1.00
N GLY A 199 -0.55 -23.13 1.92
CA GLY A 199 -1.11 -23.25 3.27
C GLY A 199 -2.62 -22.99 3.36
N SER A 200 -3.24 -22.35 2.37
CA SER A 200 -4.66 -22.01 2.39
C SER A 200 -5.54 -23.25 2.13
N SER A 201 -6.09 -23.82 3.20
CA SER A 201 -7.02 -24.94 3.13
C SER A 201 -8.31 -24.60 2.36
N GLY A 202 -8.71 -23.33 2.33
CA GLY A 202 -9.96 -22.89 1.71
C GLY A 202 -9.98 -22.91 0.17
N ILE A 203 -8.85 -22.64 -0.50
CA ILE A 203 -8.84 -22.48 -1.98
C ILE A 203 -8.77 -23.84 -2.68
N SER A 204 -7.99 -24.78 -2.15
CA SER A 204 -7.93 -26.15 -2.66
C SER A 204 -9.20 -26.94 -2.33
N ALA A 205 -9.82 -26.69 -1.17
CA ALA A 205 -11.06 -27.36 -0.75
C ALA A 205 -12.31 -26.92 -1.54
N ASN A 206 -12.35 -25.69 -2.08
CA ASN A 206 -13.52 -25.13 -2.75
C ASN A 206 -13.55 -25.33 -4.28
N GLY A 207 -12.80 -26.32 -4.81
CA GLY A 207 -12.78 -26.62 -6.24
C GLY A 207 -12.31 -25.45 -7.11
N CYS A 208 -11.44 -24.60 -6.58
CA CYS A 208 -11.04 -23.37 -7.25
C CYS A 208 -10.02 -23.64 -8.36
N ARG A 209 -10.25 -23.04 -9.53
CA ARG A 209 -9.31 -23.07 -10.67
C ARG A 209 -8.44 -21.82 -10.64
N TYR A 210 -7.13 -22.00 -10.57
CA TYR A 210 -6.16 -20.91 -10.68
C TYR A 210 -6.26 -20.22 -12.05
N LEU A 211 -6.21 -18.88 -12.05
CA LEU A 211 -6.34 -18.06 -13.26
C LEU A 211 -5.04 -17.35 -13.63
N GLY A 212 -4.22 -17.00 -12.63
CA GLY A 212 -2.98 -16.27 -12.85
C GLY A 212 -2.52 -15.54 -11.59
N THR A 213 -1.31 -15.01 -11.67
CA THR A 213 -0.65 -14.22 -10.63
C THR A 213 -0.18 -12.91 -11.24
N SER A 214 -0.31 -11.82 -10.48
CA SER A 214 0.20 -10.49 -10.81
C SER A 214 1.09 -10.03 -9.66
N THR A 215 2.28 -9.50 -9.96
CA THR A 215 3.18 -8.89 -8.97
C THR A 215 3.33 -7.42 -9.31
N SER A 216 3.05 -6.57 -8.34
CA SER A 216 3.22 -5.13 -8.46
C SER A 216 4.24 -4.65 -7.44
N CYS A 217 5.27 -3.98 -7.93
CA CYS A 217 6.28 -3.30 -7.14
C CYS A 217 6.16 -1.82 -7.44
N VAL A 218 6.08 -0.98 -6.41
CA VAL A 218 6.06 0.48 -6.63
C VAL A 218 7.47 1.02 -6.44
N THR A 219 8.02 1.71 -7.46
CA THR A 219 9.35 2.30 -7.39
C THR A 219 9.42 3.33 -6.25
N GLY A 220 10.32 3.11 -5.30
CA GLY A 220 10.40 3.94 -4.08
C GLY A 220 9.23 3.72 -3.11
N SER A 221 8.47 2.64 -3.25
CA SER A 221 7.58 2.12 -2.21
C SER A 221 8.30 1.17 -1.27
N ILE A 222 7.52 0.60 -0.37
CA ILE A 222 7.98 -0.11 0.82
C ILE A 222 7.99 -1.63 0.59
N GLY A 223 7.62 -2.09 -0.61
CA GLY A 223 7.64 -3.49 -0.98
C GLY A 223 6.87 -3.78 -2.28
N CYS A 224 6.89 -5.05 -2.65
CA CYS A 224 6.11 -5.64 -3.72
C CYS A 224 4.93 -6.43 -3.12
N VAL A 225 3.84 -6.50 -3.88
CA VAL A 225 2.69 -7.33 -3.55
C VAL A 225 2.38 -8.25 -4.73
N THR A 226 2.13 -9.51 -4.41
CA THR A 226 1.79 -10.55 -5.38
C THR A 226 0.39 -11.05 -5.09
N ILE A 227 -0.46 -11.04 -6.11
CA ILE A 227 -1.86 -11.47 -6.03
C ILE A 227 -2.03 -12.66 -6.95
N SER A 228 -2.48 -13.79 -6.42
CA SER A 228 -2.99 -14.90 -7.23
C SER A 228 -4.51 -14.89 -7.23
N THR A 229 -5.10 -15.05 -8.40
CA THR A 229 -6.53 -15.08 -8.59
C THR A 229 -7.02 -16.48 -8.93
N PHE A 230 -8.15 -16.87 -8.35
CA PHE A 230 -8.80 -18.14 -8.59
C PHE A 230 -10.26 -17.93 -8.94
N LYS A 231 -10.79 -18.79 -9.81
CA LYS A 231 -12.23 -18.93 -10.02
C LYS A 231 -12.73 -20.13 -9.24
N CYS A 232 -13.52 -19.88 -8.21
CA CYS A 232 -14.13 -20.90 -7.38
C CYS A 232 -15.57 -21.16 -7.82
N THR A 233 -15.97 -22.42 -7.85
CA THR A 233 -17.37 -22.82 -7.99
C THR A 233 -17.88 -23.09 -6.59
N GLY A 234 -18.81 -22.27 -6.09
CA GLY A 234 -19.39 -22.53 -4.78
C GLY A 234 -20.16 -23.84 -4.81
N ASN A 235 -19.82 -24.78 -3.92
CA ASN A 235 -20.90 -25.51 -3.28
C ASN A 235 -21.52 -24.49 -2.33
N SER A 236 -22.72 -24.01 -2.65
CA SER A 236 -23.50 -23.19 -1.74
C SER A 236 -23.65 -23.94 -0.42
N ALA A 237 -22.84 -23.57 0.58
CA ALA A 237 -23.13 -23.91 1.96
C ALA A 237 -24.27 -22.97 2.37
N THR A 238 -25.46 -23.57 2.45
CA THR A 238 -26.63 -23.09 3.18
C THR A 238 -26.30 -22.42 4.49
#